data_AF-A0AAV5A4D4-F1
#
_entry.id   AF-A0AAV5A4D4-F1
#
_cell.length_a   1.000
_cell.length_b   1.000
_cell.length_c   1.000
_cell.angle_alpha   90.00
_cell.angle_beta   90.00
_cell.angle_gamma   90.00
#
_symmetry.space_group_name_H-M   'P 1'
#
loop_
_entity.id
_entity.type
_entity.pdbx_description
1 polymer ?
#
loop_
_entity_poly.entity_id
_entity_poly.type
_entity_poly.pdbx_seq_one_letter_code
_entity_poly.pdbx_strand_id
1 'polypeptide(L)'
;MSLPDDISNIVTQMKTQASTTLGWDVVVNYNEAELNKLLTIAYNEDSTGRRSIKKIDCALTATDDKTGEDYTINYTFNLGSPLIKFIPTYIKPVCSLAIPILGGTAKSDNISQIIGERIYTLTLNNLELATAKGEVSSSEETLFSEEDATPYHEPFVFSENSEGRGAVFINFEASKDLAIELTFTGPVKCPKGSQDPGCKGRASFVDNHLGDLKDSIRNKFLSEPEYKNVQYELARANNSKPAGGAFQLVPKSFMFATYTPDNDSDGGTVLSLFIRTGDTDGGQKPHLNSAWDTLWSTTLKCLPIPPGKTVSIILSKNTIFNSMIEPGLKKQGYSSRLEDTKGSIQIQVNTGKKINEPENIVSSGSLGTILTECRNTAINIVLPDLQLVLEQKPSNNKPYCSGSWAYKYSFSWYMKTQGIGPEGTVNVENTLAEDSFPIELDNNYTLKMTFQVRREKWEVKTTAADKTFWEKWNGGVEITPSWVSSMNANHPKMDIDMGSLNFFVTTNLLLPSREVIDIDTSLGVQVPGDFYIVGNVKKSLK
;
A
#
# COMPACT_ATOMS: atom_id res chain seq x y z
N MET A 1 8.81 26.04 4.10
CA MET A 1 9.48 25.17 5.08
C MET A 1 9.63 23.84 4.39
N SER A 2 10.83 23.45 3.95
CA SER A 2 11.03 22.20 3.20
C SER A 2 10.80 21.03 4.15
N LEU A 3 9.84 20.16 3.84
CA LEU A 3 9.61 18.96 4.62
C LEU A 3 10.86 18.06 4.50
N PRO A 4 11.40 17.55 5.61
CA PRO A 4 12.43 16.52 5.56
C PRO A 4 11.76 15.21 5.15
N ASP A 5 11.58 15.03 3.84
CA ASP A 5 10.90 13.89 3.25
C ASP A 5 11.87 12.72 3.10
N ASP A 6 12.22 12.07 4.22
CA ASP A 6 12.82 10.73 4.20
C ASP A 6 11.79 9.73 4.74
N ILE A 7 11.92 8.45 4.38
CA ILE A 7 11.02 7.37 4.80
C ILE A 7 10.83 7.35 6.32
N SER A 8 11.88 7.68 7.07
CA SER A 8 11.87 7.78 8.54
C SER A 8 10.88 8.84 9.05
N ASN A 9 10.76 9.98 8.36
CA ASN A 9 9.78 11.01 8.71
C ASN A 9 8.37 10.53 8.43
N ILE A 10 8.11 9.95 7.25
CA ILE A 10 6.79 9.39 6.90
C ILE A 10 6.35 8.36 7.93
N VAL A 11 7.21 7.38 8.25
CA VAL A 11 6.95 6.35 9.27
C VAL A 11 6.64 6.98 10.62
N THR A 12 7.39 8.01 11.03
CA THR A 12 7.16 8.72 12.30
C THR A 12 5.78 9.41 12.32
N GLN A 13 5.38 10.06 11.23
CA GLN A 13 4.06 10.70 11.15
C GLN A 13 2.93 9.66 11.15
N MET A 14 3.09 8.58 10.38
CA MET A 14 2.10 7.49 10.33
C MET A 14 1.86 6.86 11.71
N LYS A 15 2.90 6.76 12.57
CA LYS A 15 2.76 6.25 13.96
C LYS A 15 1.79 7.05 14.84
N THR A 16 1.49 8.30 14.48
CA THR A 16 0.52 9.13 15.23
C THR A 16 -0.93 8.71 14.99
N GLN A 17 -1.18 7.91 13.96
CA GLN A 17 -2.50 7.46 13.54
C GLN A 17 -2.77 6.01 13.96
N ALA A 18 -4.05 5.68 14.13
CA ALA A 18 -4.46 4.29 14.40
C ALA A 18 -4.45 3.43 13.14
N SER A 19 -4.69 4.06 11.99
CA SER A 19 -4.56 3.51 10.64
C SER A 19 -4.40 4.65 9.65
N THR A 20 -3.78 4.35 8.52
CA THR A 20 -3.47 5.27 7.41
C THR A 20 -4.11 4.81 6.11
N THR A 21 -4.85 3.70 6.11
CA THR A 21 -5.57 3.19 4.94
C THR A 21 -6.99 3.75 4.81
N LEU A 22 -7.42 4.62 5.73
CA LEU A 22 -8.81 5.09 5.84
C LEU A 22 -9.82 3.93 5.94
N GLY A 23 -9.43 2.84 6.62
CA GLY A 23 -10.27 1.66 6.83
C GLY A 23 -10.31 0.68 5.65
N TRP A 24 -9.57 0.95 4.57
CA TRP A 24 -9.39 -0.01 3.46
C TRP A 24 -8.33 -1.06 3.80
N ASP A 25 -8.36 -2.19 3.11
CA ASP A 25 -7.43 -3.29 3.39
C ASP A 25 -6.03 -3.01 2.83
N VAL A 26 -5.98 -2.49 1.59
CA VAL A 26 -4.75 -2.19 0.87
C VAL A 26 -4.88 -0.83 0.20
N VAL A 27 -3.85 -0.01 0.29
CA VAL A 27 -3.72 1.23 -0.49
C VAL A 27 -2.45 1.17 -1.33
N VAL A 28 -2.57 1.39 -2.64
CA VAL A 28 -1.43 1.40 -3.56
C VAL A 28 -1.30 2.77 -4.20
N ASN A 29 -0.15 3.41 -4.04
CA ASN A 29 0.10 4.78 -4.47
C ASN A 29 1.12 4.81 -5.62
N TYR A 30 0.82 5.57 -6.68
CA TYR A 30 1.72 5.78 -7.82
C TYR A 30 1.94 7.26 -8.05
N ASN A 31 3.19 7.65 -8.30
CA ASN A 31 3.45 9.00 -8.73
C ASN A 31 3.01 9.22 -10.20
N GLU A 32 2.63 10.45 -10.51
CA GLU A 32 2.19 10.86 -11.84
C GLU A 32 3.28 10.68 -12.91
N ALA A 33 4.54 10.91 -12.54
CA ALA A 33 5.67 10.80 -13.46
C ALA A 33 5.86 9.38 -14.02
N GLU A 34 5.72 8.33 -13.18
CA GLU A 34 5.79 6.96 -13.68
C GLU A 34 4.53 6.55 -14.45
N LEU A 35 3.33 7.03 -14.04
CA LEU A 35 2.11 6.83 -14.83
C LEU A 35 2.29 7.37 -16.25
N ASN A 36 2.89 8.55 -16.40
CA ASN A 36 3.19 9.15 -17.70
C ASN A 36 4.17 8.33 -18.55
N LYS A 37 5.18 7.71 -17.92
CA LYS A 37 6.09 6.81 -18.65
C LYS A 37 5.37 5.56 -19.13
N LEU A 38 4.50 4.99 -18.29
CA LEU A 38 3.73 3.81 -18.64
C LEU A 38 2.68 4.11 -19.72
N LEU A 39 2.00 5.26 -19.66
CA LEU A 39 1.14 5.76 -20.73
C LEU A 39 1.91 5.94 -22.05
N THR A 40 3.15 6.43 -21.99
CA THR A 40 4.00 6.56 -23.17
C THR A 40 4.35 5.21 -23.79
N ILE A 41 4.62 4.20 -22.96
CA ILE A 41 4.87 2.82 -23.44
C ILE A 41 3.60 2.26 -24.07
N ALA A 42 2.46 2.35 -23.37
CA ALA A 42 1.16 1.89 -23.89
C ALA A 42 0.79 2.59 -25.19
N TYR A 43 1.03 3.90 -25.29
CA TYR A 43 0.87 4.67 -26.51
C TYR A 43 1.75 4.09 -27.63
N ASN A 44 3.05 3.89 -27.42
CA ASN A 44 3.94 3.40 -28.46
C ASN A 44 3.64 1.95 -28.91
N GLU A 45 3.11 1.12 -28.01
CA GLU A 45 2.74 -0.27 -28.29
C GLU A 45 1.34 -0.44 -28.89
N ASP A 46 0.48 0.59 -28.85
CA ASP A 46 -0.88 0.51 -29.35
C ASP A 46 -0.95 0.52 -30.88
N SER A 47 -1.06 -0.68 -31.46
CA SER A 47 -1.32 -0.89 -32.88
C SER A 47 -2.80 -0.80 -33.27
N THR A 48 -3.71 -0.75 -32.30
CA THR A 48 -5.16 -0.82 -32.54
C THR A 48 -5.85 0.54 -32.58
N GLY A 49 -5.20 1.58 -32.06
CA GLY A 49 -5.78 2.92 -31.91
C GLY A 49 -6.84 3.04 -30.82
N ARG A 50 -7.04 1.99 -30.00
CA ARG A 50 -8.05 1.96 -28.94
C ARG A 50 -7.54 2.49 -27.60
N ARG A 51 -6.23 2.51 -27.41
CA ARG A 51 -5.56 2.98 -26.19
C ARG A 51 -4.83 4.31 -26.40
N SER A 52 -4.85 4.81 -27.63
CA SER A 52 -4.18 6.05 -28.00
C SER A 52 -4.81 6.72 -29.21
N ILE A 53 -4.97 8.03 -29.12
CA ILE A 53 -5.32 8.85 -30.27
C ILE A 53 -4.02 9.31 -30.92
N LYS A 54 -3.74 8.80 -32.12
CA LYS A 54 -2.55 9.16 -32.90
C LYS A 54 -2.78 10.37 -33.79
N LYS A 55 -4.04 10.63 -34.13
CA LYS A 55 -4.42 11.60 -35.14
C LYS A 55 -5.78 12.20 -34.80
N ILE A 56 -5.96 13.48 -35.08
CA ILE A 56 -7.26 14.15 -35.09
C ILE A 56 -7.44 14.82 -36.44
N ASP A 57 -8.57 14.55 -37.09
CA ASP A 57 -9.00 15.25 -38.30
C ASP A 57 -10.22 16.12 -37.99
N CYS A 58 -10.16 17.42 -38.31
CA CYS A 58 -11.24 18.39 -38.12
C CYS A 58 -11.56 19.11 -39.43
N ALA A 59 -12.83 19.38 -39.69
CA ALA A 59 -13.25 20.26 -40.79
C ALA A 59 -13.95 21.49 -40.20
N LEU A 60 -13.52 22.67 -40.63
CA LEU A 60 -14.14 23.95 -40.27
C LEU A 60 -14.64 24.65 -41.53
N THR A 61 -15.83 25.20 -41.47
CA THR A 61 -16.33 26.12 -42.51
C THR A 61 -15.98 27.55 -42.08
N ALA A 62 -15.27 28.27 -42.94
CA ALA A 62 -14.94 29.68 -42.75
C ALA A 62 -15.52 30.48 -43.92
N THR A 63 -15.88 31.74 -43.67
CA THR A 63 -16.36 32.65 -44.73
C THR A 63 -15.21 33.57 -45.14
N ASP A 64 -14.95 33.71 -46.43
CA ASP A 64 -13.94 34.66 -46.92
C ASP A 64 -14.49 36.09 -46.78
N ASP A 65 -13.84 36.92 -45.96
CA ASP A 65 -14.27 38.30 -45.68
C ASP A 65 -14.37 39.19 -46.95
N LYS A 66 -13.69 38.83 -48.04
CA LYS A 66 -13.66 39.60 -49.29
C LYS A 66 -14.70 39.14 -50.29
N THR A 67 -14.93 37.83 -50.41
CA THR A 67 -15.88 37.28 -51.37
C THR A 67 -17.24 36.99 -50.77
N GLY A 68 -17.31 36.82 -49.44
CA GLY A 68 -18.50 36.34 -48.72
C GLY A 68 -18.82 34.87 -48.98
N GLU A 69 -17.94 34.12 -49.65
CA GLU A 69 -18.13 32.71 -49.94
C GLU A 69 -17.59 31.84 -48.80
N ASP A 70 -18.34 30.79 -48.48
CA ASP A 70 -17.92 29.79 -47.50
C ASP A 70 -16.90 28.82 -48.14
N TYR A 71 -15.86 28.49 -47.38
CA TYR A 71 -14.87 27.48 -47.74
C TYR A 71 -14.56 26.56 -46.56
N THR A 72 -14.25 25.30 -46.86
CA THR A 72 -13.91 24.31 -45.83
C THR A 72 -12.40 24.19 -45.67
N ILE A 73 -11.94 24.22 -44.41
CA ILE A 73 -10.56 23.96 -44.03
C ILE A 73 -10.51 22.62 -43.29
N ASN A 74 -9.80 21.66 -43.87
CA ASN A 74 -9.54 20.36 -43.29
C ASN A 74 -8.20 20.40 -42.55
N TYR A 75 -8.26 20.30 -41.23
CA TYR A 75 -7.13 20.15 -40.33
C TYR A 75 -6.87 18.67 -40.06
N THR A 76 -5.60 18.30 -40.09
CA THR A 76 -5.09 17.00 -39.69
C THR A 76 -3.96 17.25 -38.70
N PHE A 77 -4.11 16.80 -37.46
CA PHE A 77 -3.07 16.83 -36.43
C PHE A 77 -2.55 15.43 -36.17
N ASN A 78 -1.23 15.26 -36.26
CA ASN A 78 -0.55 14.08 -35.73
C ASN A 78 -0.24 14.33 -34.26
N LEU A 79 -0.76 13.50 -33.39
CA LEU A 79 -0.59 13.62 -31.95
C LEU A 79 0.59 12.77 -31.48
N GLY A 80 1.24 13.18 -30.40
CA GLY A 80 2.24 12.38 -29.69
C GLY A 80 1.65 11.73 -28.45
N SER A 81 2.52 11.17 -27.61
CA SER A 81 2.07 10.53 -26.37
C SER A 81 1.43 11.56 -25.43
N PRO A 82 0.22 11.28 -24.90
CA PRO A 82 -0.39 12.14 -23.90
C PRO A 82 0.40 12.11 -22.59
N LEU A 83 0.41 13.23 -21.89
CA LEU A 83 0.89 13.35 -20.52
C LEU A 83 -0.31 13.71 -19.62
N ILE A 84 -0.60 12.85 -18.65
CA ILE A 84 -1.58 13.11 -17.60
C ILE A 84 -1.00 14.08 -16.57
N LYS A 85 -1.83 15.03 -16.16
CA LYS A 85 -1.63 15.86 -14.98
C LYS A 85 -2.90 15.88 -14.16
N PHE A 86 -2.87 15.35 -12.94
CA PHE A 86 -4.05 15.45 -12.07
C PHE A 86 -4.20 16.88 -11.56
N ILE A 87 -5.45 17.34 -11.49
CA ILE A 87 -5.77 18.70 -11.08
C ILE A 87 -6.05 18.66 -9.57
N PRO A 88 -5.43 19.55 -8.77
CA PRO A 88 -5.67 19.60 -7.33
C PRO A 88 -7.12 20.00 -7.05
N THR A 89 -7.97 19.01 -6.82
CA THR A 89 -9.32 19.27 -6.32
C THR A 89 -9.61 18.36 -5.15
N TYR A 90 -10.27 18.93 -4.13
CA TYR A 90 -10.64 18.19 -2.93
C TYR A 90 -11.82 17.25 -3.18
N ILE A 91 -12.68 17.56 -4.16
CA ILE A 91 -14.01 16.95 -4.28
C ILE A 91 -14.01 15.76 -5.23
N LYS A 92 -13.43 15.92 -6.42
CA LYS A 92 -13.47 14.90 -7.47
C LYS A 92 -12.09 14.69 -8.12
N PRO A 93 -11.67 13.43 -8.34
CA PRO A 93 -10.45 13.17 -9.06
C PRO A 93 -10.66 13.54 -10.53
N VAL A 94 -9.99 14.61 -10.95
CA VAL A 94 -9.98 15.10 -12.33
C VAL A 94 -8.56 15.24 -12.80
N CYS A 95 -8.37 15.10 -14.11
CA CYS A 95 -7.08 15.28 -14.74
C CYS A 95 -7.16 16.16 -15.98
N SER A 96 -5.99 16.48 -16.49
CA SER A 96 -5.79 17.05 -17.81
C SER A 96 -4.86 16.13 -18.61
N LEU A 97 -5.05 16.09 -19.92
CA LEU A 97 -4.13 15.44 -20.85
C LEU A 97 -3.44 16.50 -21.69
N ALA A 98 -2.12 16.62 -21.57
CA ALA A 98 -1.30 17.43 -22.45
C ALA A 98 -0.74 16.54 -23.57
N ILE A 99 -1.16 16.81 -24.81
CA ILE A 99 -0.84 16.01 -25.99
C ILE A 99 -0.01 16.85 -26.95
N PRO A 100 1.29 16.55 -27.13
CA PRO A 100 2.11 17.31 -28.06
C PRO A 100 1.68 17.02 -29.50
N ILE A 101 1.51 18.06 -30.32
CA ILE A 101 1.24 17.88 -31.76
C ILE A 101 2.57 17.66 -32.47
N LEU A 102 2.77 16.47 -33.03
CA LEU A 102 3.98 16.07 -33.75
C LEU A 102 4.05 16.64 -35.17
N GLY A 103 2.99 17.32 -35.62
CA GLY A 103 2.92 17.97 -36.93
C GLY A 103 1.51 17.82 -37.50
N GLY A 104 1.31 18.28 -38.72
CA GLY A 104 -0.01 18.19 -39.34
C GLY A 104 -0.14 18.98 -40.63
N THR A 105 -1.37 19.08 -41.13
CA THR A 105 -1.71 19.91 -42.29
C THR A 105 -3.03 20.63 -42.09
N ALA A 106 -3.15 21.86 -42.58
CA ALA A 106 -4.42 22.53 -42.82
C ALA A 106 -4.60 22.71 -44.33
N LYS A 107 -5.73 22.25 -44.88
CA LYS A 107 -5.99 22.27 -46.32
C LYS A 107 -7.39 22.80 -46.64
N SER A 108 -7.47 23.79 -47.51
CA SER A 108 -8.67 24.17 -48.25
C SER A 108 -8.41 24.00 -49.75
N ASP A 109 -9.43 24.22 -50.59
CA ASP A 109 -9.33 24.03 -52.05
C ASP A 109 -8.17 24.81 -52.69
N ASN A 110 -7.82 25.97 -52.10
CA ASN A 110 -6.82 26.88 -52.65
C ASN A 110 -5.57 27.03 -51.78
N ILE A 111 -5.56 26.47 -50.57
CA ILE A 111 -4.50 26.73 -49.58
C ILE A 111 -4.10 25.44 -48.87
N SER A 112 -2.79 25.19 -48.77
CA SER A 112 -2.24 24.14 -47.93
C SER A 112 -1.14 24.71 -47.03
N GLN A 113 -1.28 24.50 -45.73
CA GLN A 113 -0.28 24.85 -44.72
C GLN A 113 0.19 23.58 -43.99
N ILE A 114 1.50 23.45 -43.82
CA ILE A 114 2.10 22.43 -42.95
C ILE A 114 2.12 22.98 -41.52
N ILE A 115 1.62 22.20 -40.57
CA ILE A 115 1.73 22.47 -39.14
C ILE A 115 3.04 21.84 -38.68
N GLY A 116 3.95 22.68 -38.16
CA GLY A 116 5.27 22.24 -37.72
C GLY A 116 5.23 21.26 -36.55
N GLU A 117 6.30 20.49 -36.39
CA GLU A 117 6.39 19.52 -35.29
C GLU A 117 6.58 20.22 -33.95
N ARG A 118 5.81 19.78 -32.93
CA ARG A 118 5.92 20.21 -31.53
C ARG A 118 5.84 21.72 -31.34
N ILE A 119 5.11 22.41 -32.21
CA ILE A 119 4.84 23.85 -32.08
C ILE A 119 3.56 24.14 -31.30
N TYR A 120 2.65 23.17 -31.22
CA TYR A 120 1.41 23.24 -30.46
C TYR A 120 1.31 22.07 -29.49
N THR A 121 0.66 22.31 -28.36
CA THR A 121 0.21 21.29 -27.42
C THR A 121 -1.31 21.38 -27.32
N LEU A 122 -1.99 20.26 -27.59
CA LEU A 122 -3.42 20.08 -27.34
C LEU A 122 -3.60 19.68 -25.88
N THR A 123 -4.29 20.49 -25.09
CA THR A 123 -4.62 20.16 -23.70
C THR A 123 -6.11 19.89 -23.57
N LEU A 124 -6.45 18.72 -23.05
CA LEU A 124 -7.80 18.33 -22.67
C LEU A 124 -7.92 18.53 -21.14
N ASN A 125 -8.73 19.49 -20.70
CA ASN A 125 -8.88 19.84 -19.29
C ASN A 125 -10.21 19.32 -18.72
N ASN A 126 -10.27 19.18 -17.39
CA ASN A 126 -11.46 18.72 -16.64
C ASN A 126 -11.94 17.31 -17.02
N LEU A 127 -10.99 16.42 -17.28
CA LEU A 127 -11.30 15.02 -17.57
C LEU A 127 -11.61 14.27 -16.27
N GLU A 128 -12.82 13.75 -16.17
CA GLU A 128 -13.25 12.92 -15.06
C GLU A 128 -12.70 11.50 -15.18
N LEU A 129 -12.34 10.93 -14.04
CA LEU A 129 -11.92 9.55 -13.92
C LEU A 129 -13.09 8.68 -13.47
N ALA A 130 -13.15 7.45 -13.96
CA ALA A 130 -14.12 6.45 -13.55
C ALA A 130 -13.45 5.09 -13.38
N THR A 131 -14.23 4.13 -12.88
CA THR A 131 -13.84 2.71 -12.93
C THR A 131 -14.73 1.94 -13.89
N ALA A 132 -14.23 0.88 -14.53
CA ALA A 132 -15.06 0.03 -15.38
C ALA A 132 -14.66 -1.44 -15.26
N LYS A 133 -15.61 -2.33 -15.56
CA LYS A 133 -15.39 -3.77 -15.61
C LYS A 133 -14.84 -4.16 -16.97
N GLY A 134 -13.79 -4.96 -16.97
CA GLY A 134 -13.19 -5.52 -18.17
C GLY A 134 -13.46 -7.01 -18.22
N GLU A 135 -13.96 -7.49 -19.36
CA GLU A 135 -14.12 -8.92 -19.60
C GLU A 135 -12.78 -9.57 -19.94
N VAL A 136 -12.51 -10.73 -19.34
CA VAL A 136 -11.32 -11.53 -19.66
C VAL A 136 -11.60 -12.29 -20.96
N SER A 137 -11.32 -11.66 -22.11
CA SER A 137 -11.25 -12.39 -23.38
C SER A 137 -9.95 -13.20 -23.48
N SER A 138 -9.96 -14.27 -24.26
CA SER A 138 -8.77 -15.08 -24.58
C SER A 138 -7.69 -14.33 -25.38
N SER A 139 -8.04 -13.19 -25.98
CA SER A 139 -7.10 -12.19 -26.47
C SER A 139 -6.64 -11.28 -25.33
N GLU A 140 -5.36 -10.92 -25.27
CA GLU A 140 -4.78 -9.97 -24.30
C GLU A 140 -5.46 -8.57 -24.32
N GLU A 141 -6.35 -8.31 -25.27
CA GLU A 141 -7.20 -7.14 -25.37
C GLU A 141 -8.49 -7.30 -24.55
N THR A 142 -8.44 -6.89 -23.29
CA THR A 142 -9.64 -6.62 -22.49
C THR A 142 -10.31 -5.36 -23.01
N LEU A 143 -11.60 -5.44 -23.35
CA LEU A 143 -12.46 -4.29 -23.64
C LEU A 143 -13.23 -3.93 -22.37
N PHE A 144 -13.22 -2.65 -22.00
CA PHE A 144 -14.12 -2.10 -20.98
C PHE A 144 -15.33 -1.49 -21.70
N SER A 145 -16.54 -1.60 -21.14
CA SER A 145 -17.69 -0.86 -21.65
C SER A 145 -17.82 0.45 -20.88
N GLU A 146 -17.97 1.58 -21.57
CA GLU A 146 -18.31 2.85 -20.90
C GLU A 146 -19.72 2.80 -20.26
N GLU A 147 -20.61 1.95 -20.76
CA GLU A 147 -21.94 1.72 -20.15
C GLU A 147 -21.82 1.07 -18.76
N ASP A 148 -20.71 0.37 -18.49
CA ASP A 148 -20.40 -0.24 -17.20
C ASP A 148 -19.50 0.66 -16.33
N ALA A 149 -19.32 1.93 -16.72
CA ALA A 149 -18.50 2.87 -15.97
C ALA A 149 -19.16 3.22 -14.63
N THR A 150 -18.49 2.85 -13.54
CA THR A 150 -18.86 3.23 -12.18
C THR A 150 -18.19 4.57 -11.84
N PRO A 151 -18.97 5.61 -11.46
CA PRO A 151 -18.43 6.92 -11.08
C PRO A 151 -17.44 6.86 -9.90
N TYR A 152 -16.58 7.87 -9.78
CA TYR A 152 -15.53 7.94 -8.75
C TYR A 152 -16.02 7.85 -7.28
N HIS A 153 -17.29 8.20 -7.02
CA HIS A 153 -17.87 8.21 -5.68
C HIS A 153 -18.50 6.88 -5.27
N GLU A 154 -18.52 5.90 -6.18
CA GLU A 154 -19.00 4.57 -5.92
C GLU A 154 -17.86 3.55 -6.01
N PRO A 155 -17.83 2.54 -5.13
CA PRO A 155 -16.83 1.49 -5.22
C PRO A 155 -17.10 0.60 -6.43
N PHE A 156 -16.05 0.32 -7.19
CA PHE A 156 -16.06 -0.78 -8.14
C PHE A 156 -16.18 -2.09 -7.37
N VAL A 157 -17.14 -2.95 -7.69
CA VAL A 157 -17.33 -4.25 -7.03
C VAL A 157 -17.12 -5.38 -8.03
N PHE A 158 -16.23 -6.31 -7.70
CA PHE A 158 -16.07 -7.54 -8.47
C PHE A 158 -17.26 -8.46 -8.24
N SER A 159 -17.77 -9.10 -9.28
CA SER A 159 -18.88 -10.05 -9.14
C SER A 159 -18.43 -11.28 -8.36
N GLU A 160 -19.27 -11.71 -7.41
CA GLU A 160 -19.00 -12.91 -6.61
C GLU A 160 -18.87 -14.13 -7.52
N ASN A 161 -17.78 -14.89 -7.36
CA ASN A 161 -17.49 -16.13 -8.10
C ASN A 161 -17.09 -15.99 -9.57
N SER A 162 -16.83 -14.77 -10.08
CA SER A 162 -16.22 -14.60 -11.40
C SER A 162 -14.83 -13.97 -11.29
N GLU A 163 -13.86 -14.52 -12.00
CA GLU A 163 -12.62 -13.79 -12.28
C GLU A 163 -12.93 -12.64 -13.23
N GLY A 164 -12.34 -11.49 -12.95
CA GLY A 164 -12.63 -10.26 -13.63
C GLY A 164 -11.54 -9.24 -13.43
N ARG A 165 -11.53 -8.25 -14.31
CA ARG A 165 -10.61 -7.12 -14.27
C ARG A 165 -11.43 -5.86 -14.03
N GLY A 166 -10.94 -4.98 -13.19
CA GLY A 166 -11.47 -3.62 -13.06
C GLY A 166 -10.35 -2.64 -13.38
N ALA A 167 -10.66 -1.53 -14.06
CA ALA A 167 -9.69 -0.49 -14.37
C ALA A 167 -10.15 0.88 -13.91
N VAL A 168 -9.21 1.76 -13.60
CA VAL A 168 -9.38 3.22 -13.50
C VAL A 168 -9.00 3.81 -14.85
N PHE A 169 -9.86 4.62 -15.44
CA PHE A 169 -9.65 5.20 -16.76
C PHE A 169 -10.25 6.60 -16.86
N ILE A 170 -9.88 7.32 -17.92
CA ILE A 170 -10.47 8.62 -18.27
C ILE A 170 -11.83 8.39 -18.93
N ASN A 171 -12.89 8.95 -18.35
CA ASN A 171 -14.26 8.82 -18.85
C ASN A 171 -14.67 10.11 -19.58
N PHE A 172 -14.62 10.09 -20.91
CA PHE A 172 -14.98 11.25 -21.73
C PHE A 172 -16.47 11.58 -21.66
N GLU A 173 -17.35 10.59 -21.52
CA GLU A 173 -18.80 10.80 -21.39
C GLU A 173 -19.17 11.53 -20.10
N ALA A 174 -18.52 11.19 -18.98
CA ALA A 174 -18.71 11.87 -17.70
C ALA A 174 -18.10 13.29 -17.69
N SER A 175 -17.14 13.57 -18.57
CA SER A 175 -16.40 14.84 -18.67
C SER A 175 -17.19 15.95 -19.37
N LYS A 176 -18.38 16.29 -18.86
CA LYS A 176 -19.26 17.31 -19.46
C LYS A 176 -18.62 18.70 -19.55
N ASP A 177 -17.74 19.00 -18.60
CA ASP A 177 -16.99 20.26 -18.51
C ASP A 177 -15.65 20.21 -19.26
N LEU A 178 -15.46 19.22 -20.15
CA LEU A 178 -14.27 19.09 -20.99
C LEU A 178 -13.97 20.42 -21.70
N ALA A 179 -12.80 20.97 -21.42
CA ALA A 179 -12.31 22.18 -22.05
C ALA A 179 -11.10 21.84 -22.91
N ILE A 180 -11.06 22.39 -24.13
CA ILE A 180 -9.97 22.20 -25.06
C ILE A 180 -9.11 23.46 -25.10
N GLU A 181 -7.81 23.29 -24.88
CA GLU A 181 -6.82 24.31 -25.14
C GLU A 181 -5.86 23.85 -26.22
N LEU A 182 -5.44 24.78 -27.06
CA LEU A 182 -4.43 24.55 -28.06
C LEU A 182 -3.40 25.66 -27.90
N THR A 183 -2.27 25.31 -27.31
CA THR A 183 -1.28 26.28 -26.84
C THR A 183 -0.06 26.22 -27.75
N PHE A 184 0.38 27.36 -28.25
CA PHE A 184 1.65 27.47 -28.98
C PHE A 184 2.81 27.29 -28.00
N THR A 185 3.61 26.23 -28.20
CA THR A 185 4.76 25.84 -27.36
C THR A 185 6.09 25.88 -28.12
N GLY A 186 6.05 26.14 -29.42
CA GLY A 186 7.24 26.20 -30.26
C GLY A 186 8.19 27.35 -29.90
N PRO A 187 9.51 27.21 -30.13
CA PRO A 187 10.41 28.34 -30.01
C PRO A 187 10.03 29.40 -31.06
N VAL A 188 9.88 30.66 -30.64
CA VAL A 188 9.76 31.81 -31.55
C VAL A 188 11.11 32.03 -32.24
N LYS A 189 11.51 31.10 -33.12
CA LYS A 189 12.72 31.23 -33.94
C LYS A 189 12.30 31.80 -35.28
N CYS A 190 12.06 33.10 -35.31
CA CYS A 190 12.40 33.84 -36.51
C CYS A 190 13.94 33.84 -36.59
N PRO A 191 14.57 33.29 -37.64
CA PRO A 191 16.01 33.42 -37.82
C PRO A 191 16.37 34.90 -37.75
N LYS A 192 17.32 35.29 -36.87
CA LYS A 192 17.83 36.67 -36.84
C LYS A 192 18.38 37.00 -38.23
N GLY A 193 17.69 37.87 -38.96
CA GLY A 193 18.06 38.30 -40.31
C GLY A 193 17.24 37.69 -41.45
N SER A 194 16.22 36.85 -41.21
CA SER A 194 15.32 36.47 -42.31
C SER A 194 14.46 37.68 -42.72
N GLN A 195 14.66 38.14 -43.96
CA GLN A 195 13.75 39.05 -44.66
C GLN A 195 12.59 38.28 -45.32
N ASP A 196 12.33 37.04 -44.89
CA ASP A 196 11.21 36.27 -45.38
C ASP A 196 9.91 36.94 -44.91
N PRO A 197 9.08 37.48 -45.81
CA PRO A 197 7.82 38.15 -45.46
C PRO A 197 6.85 37.24 -44.69
N GLY A 198 7.10 35.92 -44.64
CA GLY A 198 6.33 34.95 -43.87
C GLY A 198 6.63 34.90 -42.37
N CYS A 199 7.76 35.44 -41.89
CA CYS A 199 8.16 35.34 -40.48
C CYS A 199 7.58 36.46 -39.58
N LYS A 200 7.05 37.54 -40.15
CA LYS A 200 6.39 38.62 -39.39
C LYS A 200 4.90 38.64 -39.70
N GLY A 201 4.09 38.09 -38.80
CA GLY A 201 2.68 38.44 -38.72
C GLY A 201 1.71 37.68 -39.63
N ARG A 202 2.09 36.55 -40.24
CA ARG A 202 1.07 35.59 -40.69
C ARG A 202 0.65 34.75 -39.50
N ALA A 203 -0.45 35.13 -38.88
CA ALA A 203 -1.17 34.25 -37.97
C ALA A 203 -1.36 32.90 -38.68
N SER A 204 -0.94 31.82 -38.01
CA SER A 204 -1.14 30.47 -38.53
C SER A 204 -2.64 30.25 -38.79
N PHE A 205 -3.01 29.42 -39.78
CA PHE A 205 -4.44 29.07 -39.96
C PHE A 205 -5.05 28.56 -38.67
N VAL A 206 -4.25 27.84 -37.88
CA VAL A 206 -4.61 27.37 -36.54
C VAL A 206 -4.92 28.54 -35.59
N ASP A 207 -4.11 29.61 -35.61
CA ASP A 207 -4.31 30.76 -34.72
C ASP A 207 -5.55 31.57 -35.12
N ASN A 208 -5.81 31.70 -36.42
CA ASN A 208 -6.97 32.43 -36.95
C ASN A 208 -8.30 31.76 -36.62
N HIS A 209 -8.31 30.43 -36.51
CA HIS A 209 -9.53 29.63 -36.27
C HIS A 209 -9.49 28.94 -34.91
N LEU A 210 -8.70 29.46 -33.97
CA LEU A 210 -8.41 28.79 -32.70
C LEU A 210 -9.67 28.48 -31.88
N GLY A 211 -10.64 29.40 -31.86
CA GLY A 211 -11.92 29.23 -31.15
C GLY A 211 -12.73 28.07 -31.74
N ASP A 212 -13.05 28.16 -33.02
CA ASP A 212 -13.85 27.15 -33.74
C ASP A 212 -13.16 25.78 -33.75
N LEU A 213 -11.82 25.76 -33.81
CA LEU A 213 -11.05 24.53 -33.76
C LEU A 213 -11.15 23.85 -32.39
N LYS A 214 -11.08 24.62 -31.29
CA LYS A 214 -11.28 24.07 -29.93
C LYS A 214 -12.67 23.45 -29.80
N ASP A 215 -13.70 24.11 -30.30
CA ASP A 215 -15.07 23.60 -30.25
C ASP A 215 -15.26 22.36 -31.13
N SER A 216 -14.68 22.35 -32.33
CA SER A 216 -14.68 21.19 -33.23
C SER A 216 -14.00 19.98 -32.58
N ILE A 217 -12.79 20.17 -32.04
CA ILE A 217 -12.07 19.10 -31.32
C ILE A 217 -12.87 18.63 -30.11
N ARG A 218 -13.44 19.55 -29.32
CA ARG A 218 -14.28 19.20 -28.16
C ARG A 218 -15.44 18.31 -28.56
N ASN A 219 -16.16 18.70 -29.62
CA ASN A 219 -17.31 17.95 -30.10
C ASN A 219 -16.90 16.55 -30.58
N LYS A 220 -15.72 16.38 -31.18
CA LYS A 220 -15.21 15.05 -31.57
C LYS A 220 -15.04 14.13 -30.37
N PHE A 221 -14.36 14.60 -29.33
CA PHE A 221 -14.18 13.82 -28.10
C PHE A 221 -15.49 13.44 -27.41
N LEU A 222 -16.52 14.30 -27.50
CA LEU A 222 -17.81 14.06 -26.83
C LEU A 222 -18.83 13.28 -27.69
N SER A 223 -18.70 13.29 -29.02
CA SER A 223 -19.75 12.77 -29.91
C SER A 223 -19.31 11.67 -30.88
N GLU A 224 -18.02 11.60 -31.23
CA GLU A 224 -17.54 10.63 -32.23
C GLU A 224 -17.02 9.35 -31.54
N PRO A 225 -17.53 8.16 -31.93
CA PRO A 225 -17.15 6.89 -31.29
C PRO A 225 -15.65 6.59 -31.32
N GLU A 226 -14.93 7.06 -32.33
CA GLU A 226 -13.47 6.88 -32.44
C GLU A 226 -12.71 7.54 -31.28
N TYR A 227 -13.18 8.69 -30.79
CA TYR A 227 -12.52 9.44 -29.73
C TYR A 227 -13.15 9.17 -28.37
N LYS A 228 -14.48 9.02 -28.33
CA LYS A 228 -15.24 8.71 -27.12
C LYS A 228 -14.81 7.38 -26.50
N ASN A 229 -14.57 6.36 -27.33
CA ASN A 229 -14.27 5.00 -26.85
C ASN A 229 -12.78 4.78 -26.52
N VAL A 230 -11.94 5.81 -26.51
CA VAL A 230 -10.51 5.68 -26.22
C VAL A 230 -10.32 5.47 -24.73
N GLN A 231 -9.67 4.37 -24.37
CA GLN A 231 -9.49 3.97 -22.98
C GLN A 231 -8.06 4.24 -22.53
N TYR A 232 -7.86 5.41 -21.94
CA TYR A 232 -6.64 5.72 -21.18
C TYR A 232 -6.73 5.06 -19.81
N GLU A 233 -6.37 3.78 -19.76
CA GLU A 233 -6.25 3.05 -18.50
C GLU A 233 -5.08 3.59 -17.67
N LEU A 234 -5.37 4.04 -16.46
CA LEU A 234 -4.40 4.57 -15.51
C LEU A 234 -4.02 3.54 -14.46
N ALA A 235 -4.91 2.59 -14.20
CA ALA A 235 -4.72 1.54 -13.21
C ALA A 235 -5.67 0.36 -13.42
N ARG A 236 -5.31 -0.84 -12.95
CA ARG A 236 -6.09 -2.08 -13.03
C ARG A 236 -6.01 -2.98 -11.79
N ALA A 237 -7.14 -3.39 -11.23
CA ALA A 237 -7.22 -4.42 -10.18
C ALA A 237 -7.72 -5.75 -10.77
N ASN A 238 -7.22 -6.87 -10.24
CA ASN A 238 -7.61 -8.21 -10.68
C ASN A 238 -8.00 -9.07 -9.48
N ASN A 239 -9.14 -9.75 -9.55
CA ASN A 239 -9.61 -10.67 -8.51
C ASN A 239 -9.37 -12.16 -8.84
N SER A 240 -8.61 -12.48 -9.89
CA SER A 240 -8.24 -13.85 -10.22
C SER A 240 -7.40 -14.47 -9.10
N LYS A 241 -7.62 -15.76 -8.80
CA LYS A 241 -6.85 -16.49 -7.78
C LYS A 241 -5.70 -17.25 -8.45
N PRO A 242 -4.44 -16.79 -8.40
CA PRO A 242 -3.33 -17.58 -8.93
C PRO A 242 -3.19 -18.92 -8.19
N ALA A 243 -2.74 -19.94 -8.91
CA ALA A 243 -2.50 -21.26 -8.36
C ALA A 243 -1.42 -21.23 -7.25
N GLY A 244 -1.75 -21.64 -6.02
CA GLY A 244 -0.78 -21.73 -4.93
C GLY A 244 -1.41 -21.85 -3.53
N GLY A 245 -0.61 -22.25 -2.54
CA GLY A 245 -1.04 -22.47 -1.14
C GLY A 245 -0.73 -21.33 -0.16
N ALA A 246 -0.10 -20.24 -0.61
CA ALA A 246 0.10 -19.05 0.23
C ALA A 246 -1.22 -18.26 0.36
N PHE A 247 -1.40 -17.54 1.48
CA PHE A 247 -2.53 -16.62 1.61
C PHE A 247 -2.39 -15.49 0.59
N GLN A 248 -3.49 -15.19 -0.09
CA GLN A 248 -3.54 -14.20 -1.17
C GLN A 248 -4.58 -13.14 -0.86
N LEU A 249 -4.21 -11.89 -1.07
CA LEU A 249 -5.14 -10.77 -1.04
C LEU A 249 -5.87 -10.71 -2.38
N VAL A 250 -7.13 -11.12 -2.39
CA VAL A 250 -7.96 -11.11 -3.60
C VAL A 250 -8.89 -9.90 -3.54
N PRO A 251 -8.76 -8.91 -4.44
CA PRO A 251 -9.67 -7.78 -4.52
C PRO A 251 -11.14 -8.19 -4.64
N LYS A 252 -12.01 -7.60 -3.81
CA LYS A 252 -13.48 -7.70 -3.91
C LYS A 252 -14.12 -6.39 -4.34
N SER A 253 -13.51 -5.28 -3.99
CA SER A 253 -13.89 -3.98 -4.52
C SER A 253 -12.71 -3.01 -4.44
N PHE A 254 -12.76 -1.92 -5.20
CA PHE A 254 -11.80 -0.84 -5.05
C PHE A 254 -12.40 0.53 -5.36
N MET A 255 -11.74 1.56 -4.87
CA MET A 255 -11.94 2.96 -5.22
C MET A 255 -10.59 3.60 -5.50
N PHE A 256 -10.58 4.85 -5.93
CA PHE A 256 -9.36 5.59 -6.16
C PHE A 256 -9.49 7.04 -5.68
N ALA A 257 -8.35 7.66 -5.39
CA ALA A 257 -8.24 9.08 -5.08
C ALA A 257 -6.96 9.64 -5.68
N THR A 258 -6.90 10.96 -5.78
CA THR A 258 -5.70 11.69 -6.20
C THR A 258 -5.23 12.58 -5.07
N TYR A 259 -3.92 12.73 -4.93
CA TYR A 259 -3.31 13.65 -3.97
C TYR A 259 -2.28 14.52 -4.68
N THR A 260 -2.44 15.84 -4.60
CA THR A 260 -1.51 16.81 -5.18
C THR A 260 -0.97 17.69 -4.06
N PRO A 261 0.34 17.69 -3.77
CA PRO A 261 0.90 18.56 -2.74
C PRO A 261 0.81 20.03 -3.17
N ASP A 262 0.59 20.94 -2.20
CA ASP A 262 0.50 22.40 -2.44
C ASP A 262 1.79 22.99 -3.05
N ASN A 263 2.94 22.35 -2.80
CA ASN A 263 4.21 22.73 -3.39
C ASN A 263 4.60 21.66 -4.41
N ASP A 264 4.76 22.09 -5.65
CA ASP A 264 5.13 21.29 -6.85
C ASP A 264 6.60 20.79 -6.79
N SER A 265 7.05 20.34 -5.61
CA SER A 265 8.36 19.72 -5.42
C SER A 265 8.34 18.27 -5.91
N ASP A 266 9.49 17.83 -6.41
CA ASP A 266 9.80 16.59 -7.16
C ASP A 266 9.17 15.24 -6.69
N GLY A 267 8.45 15.20 -5.56
CA GLY A 267 7.70 14.04 -5.09
C GLY A 267 6.36 13.78 -5.80
N GLY A 268 5.84 14.79 -6.52
CA GLY A 268 4.80 14.64 -7.54
C GLY A 268 3.39 14.29 -7.04
N THR A 269 2.40 14.62 -7.86
CA THR A 269 1.01 14.20 -7.70
C THR A 269 0.89 12.68 -7.69
N VAL A 270 -0.05 12.14 -6.92
CA VAL A 270 -0.20 10.70 -6.68
C VAL A 270 -1.60 10.22 -7.03
N LEU A 271 -1.69 9.08 -7.73
CA LEU A 271 -2.90 8.28 -7.85
C LEU A 271 -2.85 7.14 -6.83
N SER A 272 -3.90 7.04 -6.02
CA SER A 272 -4.03 6.06 -4.94
C SER A 272 -5.20 5.14 -5.22
N LEU A 273 -4.98 3.82 -5.18
CA LEU A 273 -6.03 2.81 -5.24
C LEU A 273 -6.27 2.21 -3.87
N PHE A 274 -7.53 2.22 -3.47
CA PHE A 274 -8.01 1.70 -2.20
C PHE A 274 -8.74 0.40 -2.48
N ILE A 275 -8.18 -0.71 -2.01
CA ILE A 275 -8.62 -2.05 -2.37
C ILE A 275 -9.14 -2.74 -1.12
N ARG A 276 -10.31 -3.36 -1.25
CA ARG A 276 -10.88 -4.26 -0.26
C ARG A 276 -10.68 -5.69 -0.71
N THR A 277 -10.34 -6.56 0.23
CA THR A 277 -10.03 -7.99 0.05
C THR A 277 -10.83 -8.88 1.01
N GLY A 278 -11.17 -8.37 2.20
CA GLY A 278 -11.99 -9.06 3.21
C GLY A 278 -13.49 -9.01 2.93
N ASP A 279 -14.27 -9.78 3.69
CA ASP A 279 -15.74 -9.83 3.62
C ASP A 279 -16.45 -8.65 4.31
N THR A 280 -15.73 -7.87 5.11
CA THR A 280 -16.32 -6.74 5.85
C THR A 280 -16.44 -5.50 4.98
N ASP A 281 -17.56 -4.79 5.07
CA ASP A 281 -17.83 -3.55 4.31
C ASP A 281 -17.14 -2.31 4.87
N GLY A 282 -15.83 -2.43 5.14
CA GLY A 282 -14.98 -1.35 5.65
C GLY A 282 -14.49 -0.38 4.57
N GLY A 283 -13.88 0.72 5.01
CA GLY A 283 -13.26 1.73 4.16
C GLY A 283 -14.09 3.01 4.01
N GLN A 284 -13.41 4.15 4.02
CA GLN A 284 -14.02 5.43 3.69
C GLN A 284 -14.49 5.42 2.24
N LYS A 285 -15.80 5.58 2.03
CA LYS A 285 -16.43 5.67 0.69
C LYS A 285 -16.82 7.11 0.34
N PRO A 286 -17.67 7.80 1.14
CA PRO A 286 -18.03 9.17 0.82
C PRO A 286 -16.82 10.08 1.00
N HIS A 287 -16.63 11.03 0.08
CA HIS A 287 -15.55 12.03 0.18
C HIS A 287 -14.15 11.43 0.33
N LEU A 288 -13.91 10.22 -0.21
CA LEU A 288 -12.61 9.52 -0.12
C LEU A 288 -11.45 10.43 -0.54
N ASN A 289 -11.61 11.17 -1.64
CA ASN A 289 -10.59 12.09 -2.13
C ASN A 289 -10.25 13.21 -1.13
N SER A 290 -11.27 13.84 -0.51
CA SER A 290 -11.05 14.88 0.51
C SER A 290 -10.42 14.30 1.79
N ALA A 291 -10.83 13.10 2.20
CA ALA A 291 -10.28 12.42 3.36
C ALA A 291 -8.81 12.03 3.14
N TRP A 292 -8.47 11.57 1.93
CA TRP A 292 -7.10 11.24 1.56
C TRP A 292 -6.21 12.46 1.52
N ASP A 293 -6.68 13.55 0.91
CA ASP A 293 -5.95 14.81 0.94
C ASP A 293 -5.70 15.28 2.38
N THR A 294 -6.76 15.36 3.20
CA THR A 294 -6.66 15.80 4.61
C THR A 294 -5.68 14.95 5.42
N LEU A 295 -5.62 13.65 5.15
CA LEU A 295 -4.65 12.76 5.80
C LEU A 295 -3.22 13.19 5.49
N TRP A 296 -2.85 13.37 4.23
CA TRP A 296 -1.46 13.64 3.84
C TRP A 296 -1.07 15.11 3.94
N SER A 297 -1.93 16.04 3.52
CA SER A 297 -1.66 17.49 3.55
C SER A 297 -1.69 18.06 4.96
N THR A 298 -2.70 17.68 5.76
CA THR A 298 -3.02 18.36 7.01
C THR A 298 -2.63 17.54 8.24
N THR A 299 -2.91 16.24 8.23
CA THR A 299 -2.73 15.37 9.41
C THR A 299 -1.29 14.89 9.53
N LEU A 300 -0.77 14.25 8.48
CA LEU A 300 0.59 13.70 8.44
C LEU A 300 1.62 14.73 7.97
N LYS A 301 1.21 15.69 7.12
CA LYS A 301 2.06 16.74 6.54
C LYS A 301 3.30 16.16 5.86
N CYS A 302 3.09 15.12 5.06
CA CYS A 302 4.13 14.46 4.27
C CYS A 302 3.52 13.84 3.02
N LEU A 303 4.37 13.35 2.11
CA LEU A 303 3.92 12.67 0.91
C LEU A 303 3.62 11.19 1.17
N PRO A 304 2.61 10.60 0.50
CA PRO A 304 2.34 9.15 0.60
C PRO A 304 3.47 8.28 0.05
N ILE A 305 4.32 8.83 -0.82
CA ILE A 305 5.48 8.17 -1.42
C ILE A 305 6.73 8.98 -1.02
N PRO A 306 7.77 8.36 -0.43
CA PRO A 306 9.00 9.08 -0.10
C PRO A 306 9.75 9.51 -1.36
N PRO A 307 10.52 10.61 -1.29
CA PRO A 307 11.45 11.01 -2.33
C PRO A 307 12.39 9.89 -2.76
N GLY A 308 12.69 9.87 -4.06
CA GLY A 308 13.50 8.84 -4.67
C GLY A 308 12.80 7.48 -4.85
N LYS A 309 11.53 7.36 -4.42
CA LYS A 309 10.64 6.23 -4.73
C LYS A 309 9.52 6.69 -5.63
N THR A 310 8.86 5.71 -6.27
CA THR A 310 7.78 6.01 -7.22
C THR A 310 6.48 5.30 -6.88
N VAL A 311 6.51 4.38 -5.93
CA VAL A 311 5.35 3.61 -5.49
C VAL A 311 5.46 3.31 -4.00
N SER A 312 4.31 3.28 -3.34
CA SER A 312 4.19 2.74 -1.98
C SER A 312 2.93 1.88 -1.86
N ILE A 313 2.99 0.87 -0.99
CA ILE A 313 1.86 0.00 -0.64
C ILE A 313 1.65 0.10 0.87
N ILE A 314 0.40 0.29 1.28
CA ILE A 314 -0.02 0.30 2.68
C ILE A 314 -0.97 -0.87 2.88
N LEU A 315 -0.65 -1.80 3.79
CA LEU A 315 -1.51 -2.93 4.17
C LEU A 315 -2.01 -2.69 5.59
N SER A 316 -3.34 -2.73 5.77
CA SER A 316 -3.91 -2.45 7.09
C SER A 316 -3.50 -3.52 8.10
N LYS A 317 -3.29 -3.13 9.36
CA LYS A 317 -3.01 -4.09 10.45
C LYS A 317 -4.05 -5.19 10.58
N ASN A 318 -5.33 -4.85 10.36
CA ASN A 318 -6.44 -5.79 10.38
C ASN A 318 -6.30 -6.82 9.24
N THR A 319 -5.96 -6.36 8.03
CA THR A 319 -5.76 -7.24 6.87
C THR A 319 -4.61 -8.21 7.10
N ILE A 320 -3.47 -7.73 7.61
CA ILE A 320 -2.33 -8.59 7.95
C ILE A 320 -2.70 -9.60 9.03
N PHE A 321 -3.38 -9.15 10.10
CA PHE A 321 -3.78 -10.03 11.18
C PHE A 321 -4.75 -11.11 10.69
N ASN A 322 -5.86 -10.72 10.05
CA ASN A 322 -6.92 -11.64 9.62
C ASN A 322 -6.47 -12.58 8.49
N SER A 323 -5.62 -12.10 7.57
CA SER A 323 -5.26 -12.86 6.36
C SER A 323 -4.03 -13.74 6.53
N MET A 324 -3.14 -13.40 7.47
CA MET A 324 -1.85 -14.07 7.63
C MET A 324 -1.65 -14.57 9.06
N ILE A 325 -1.64 -13.67 10.04
CA ILE A 325 -1.21 -13.99 11.42
C ILE A 325 -2.19 -14.93 12.11
N GLU A 326 -3.48 -14.57 12.16
CA GLU A 326 -4.50 -15.37 12.86
C GLU A 326 -4.63 -16.78 12.25
N PRO A 327 -4.73 -16.95 10.91
CA PRO A 327 -4.72 -18.29 10.32
C PRO A 327 -3.44 -19.09 10.63
N GLY A 328 -2.27 -18.44 10.62
CA GLY A 328 -0.99 -19.06 10.98
C GLY A 328 -0.96 -19.57 12.42
N LEU A 329 -1.42 -18.75 13.36
CA LEU A 329 -1.53 -19.10 14.78
C LEU A 329 -2.57 -20.21 15.02
N LYS A 330 -3.73 -20.11 14.37
CA LYS A 330 -4.81 -21.10 14.48
C LYS A 330 -4.38 -22.48 13.97
N LYS A 331 -3.59 -22.53 12.88
CA LYS A 331 -3.01 -23.79 12.36
C LYS A 331 -2.09 -24.48 13.38
N GLN A 332 -1.50 -23.72 14.29
CA GLN A 332 -0.65 -24.22 15.38
C GLN A 332 -1.43 -24.50 16.68
N GLY A 333 -2.76 -24.34 16.66
CA GLY A 333 -3.63 -24.60 17.82
C GLY A 333 -3.73 -23.44 18.81
N TYR A 334 -3.28 -22.24 18.42
CA TYR A 334 -3.39 -21.05 19.25
C TYR A 334 -4.64 -20.23 18.88
N SER A 335 -5.18 -19.51 19.85
CA SER A 335 -6.13 -18.42 19.57
C SER A 335 -5.45 -17.09 19.78
N SER A 336 -5.89 -16.08 19.04
CA SER A 336 -5.28 -14.75 19.09
C SER A 336 -6.30 -13.65 18.93
N ARG A 337 -5.97 -12.46 19.43
CA ARG A 337 -6.72 -11.23 19.15
C ARG A 337 -5.77 -10.08 18.88
N LEU A 338 -6.19 -9.20 17.98
CA LEU A 338 -5.51 -7.94 17.70
C LEU A 338 -5.98 -6.87 18.68
N GLU A 339 -5.03 -6.11 19.24
CA GLU A 339 -5.32 -4.98 20.13
C GLU A 339 -5.34 -3.68 19.33
N ASP A 340 -6.29 -2.78 19.65
CA ASP A 340 -6.36 -1.47 18.98
C ASP A 340 -5.29 -0.52 19.53
N THR A 341 -4.18 -0.45 18.80
CA THR A 341 -3.01 0.35 19.17
C THR A 341 -2.58 1.27 18.03
N LYS A 342 -1.91 2.37 18.40
CA LYS A 342 -1.29 3.32 17.46
C LYS A 342 0.21 3.02 17.38
N GLY A 343 0.78 3.18 16.19
CA GLY A 343 2.23 3.09 16.00
C GLY A 343 2.86 1.68 16.07
N SER A 344 2.05 0.67 16.38
CA SER A 344 2.47 -0.74 16.52
C SER A 344 1.31 -1.68 16.17
N ILE A 345 1.62 -2.96 15.97
CA ILE A 345 0.63 -4.04 15.85
C ILE A 345 0.82 -4.97 17.05
N GLN A 346 -0.17 -4.98 17.94
CA GLN A 346 -0.11 -5.76 19.18
C GLN A 346 -1.10 -6.92 19.14
N ILE A 347 -0.61 -8.12 19.43
CA ILE A 347 -1.37 -9.36 19.34
C ILE A 347 -1.28 -10.08 20.68
N GLN A 348 -2.42 -10.44 21.24
CA GLN A 348 -2.48 -11.37 22.37
C GLN A 348 -2.65 -12.78 21.83
N VAL A 349 -1.78 -13.70 22.26
CA VAL A 349 -1.78 -15.10 21.83
C VAL A 349 -2.05 -16.00 23.03
N ASN A 350 -3.20 -16.64 23.03
CA ASN A 350 -3.49 -17.70 23.98
C ASN A 350 -2.86 -19.01 23.51
N THR A 351 -1.82 -19.43 24.22
CA THR A 351 -1.06 -20.62 23.87
C THR A 351 -1.62 -21.91 24.47
N GLY A 352 -2.58 -21.79 25.40
CA GLY A 352 -3.10 -22.91 26.20
C GLY A 352 -2.06 -23.61 27.09
N LYS A 353 -0.84 -23.08 27.17
CA LYS A 353 0.27 -23.72 27.90
C LYS A 353 0.06 -23.62 29.41
N LYS A 354 0.50 -24.68 30.09
CA LYS A 354 0.46 -24.80 31.55
C LYS A 354 1.84 -25.20 32.04
N ILE A 355 2.18 -24.74 33.23
CA ILE A 355 3.38 -25.22 33.94
C ILE A 355 2.92 -26.21 34.99
N ASN A 356 3.40 -27.43 34.83
CA ASN A 356 3.20 -28.52 35.76
C ASN A 356 4.56 -28.98 36.25
N GLU A 357 4.85 -28.74 37.53
CA GLU A 357 6.01 -29.35 38.19
C GLU A 357 5.50 -30.35 39.24
N PRO A 358 5.94 -31.62 39.16
CA PRO A 358 5.50 -32.62 40.11
C PRO A 358 5.99 -32.29 41.52
N GLU A 359 5.22 -32.76 42.49
CA GLU A 359 5.66 -32.85 43.88
C GLU A 359 6.89 -33.79 43.90
N ASN A 360 8.05 -33.30 44.36
CA ASN A 360 9.28 -34.03 44.73
C ASN A 360 10.48 -33.94 43.77
N ILE A 361 11.59 -33.39 44.28
CA ILE A 361 12.94 -33.56 43.72
C ILE A 361 13.78 -34.28 44.78
N VAL A 362 13.94 -35.60 44.66
CA VAL A 362 14.78 -36.38 45.57
C VAL A 362 16.22 -36.38 45.05
N SER A 363 17.11 -35.61 45.67
CA SER A 363 18.56 -35.70 45.40
C SER A 363 19.23 -36.59 46.45
N SER A 364 19.75 -37.75 46.03
CA SER A 364 20.56 -38.62 46.89
C SER A 364 22.05 -38.24 46.78
N GLY A 365 22.69 -37.96 47.92
CA GLY A 365 24.14 -37.82 47.99
C GLY A 365 24.84 -39.19 47.92
N SER A 366 25.92 -39.30 47.14
CA SER A 366 26.77 -40.50 47.10
C SER A 366 27.61 -40.58 48.37
N LEU A 367 27.20 -41.49 49.27
CA LEU A 367 27.92 -42.09 50.43
C LEU A 367 27.04 -42.09 51.70
N GLY A 368 26.02 -42.94 51.69
CA GLY A 368 25.60 -43.72 52.85
C GLY A 368 24.98 -43.05 54.09
N THR A 369 24.87 -41.71 54.24
CA THR A 369 24.33 -41.19 55.53
C THR A 369 23.56 -39.87 55.57
N ILE A 370 23.25 -39.18 54.46
CA ILE A 370 22.29 -38.06 54.53
C ILE A 370 21.41 -38.02 53.27
N LEU A 371 20.15 -38.45 53.40
CA LEU A 371 19.11 -38.18 52.42
C LEU A 371 18.56 -36.77 52.71
N THR A 372 19.00 -35.78 51.96
CA THR A 372 18.31 -34.49 51.96
C THR A 372 17.10 -34.64 51.05
N GLU A 373 15.94 -34.83 51.66
CA GLU A 373 14.69 -34.87 50.92
C GLU A 373 14.18 -33.43 50.75
N CYS A 374 14.24 -32.94 49.51
CA CYS A 374 13.63 -31.67 49.12
C CYS A 374 12.27 -31.96 48.50
N ARG A 375 11.20 -31.50 49.15
CA ARG A 375 9.87 -31.51 48.55
C ARG A 375 9.41 -30.10 48.27
N ASN A 376 8.71 -29.95 47.15
CA ASN A 376 7.96 -28.78 46.77
C ASN A 376 6.48 -29.16 46.65
N THR A 377 5.57 -28.23 46.90
CA THR A 377 4.16 -28.40 46.51
C THR A 377 4.05 -28.42 44.99
N ALA A 378 3.14 -29.23 44.45
CA ALA A 378 2.88 -29.27 43.02
C ALA A 378 2.54 -27.86 42.49
N ILE A 379 3.15 -27.50 41.36
CA ILE A 379 2.90 -26.23 40.67
C ILE A 379 1.95 -26.54 39.51
N ASN A 380 0.82 -25.84 39.44
CA ASN A 380 -0.12 -25.95 38.32
C ASN A 380 -0.64 -24.55 37.99
N ILE A 381 -0.07 -23.93 36.95
CA ILE A 381 -0.41 -22.57 36.54
C ILE A 381 -0.86 -22.59 35.09
N VAL A 382 -1.99 -21.94 34.83
CA VAL A 382 -2.38 -21.55 33.48
C VAL A 382 -1.65 -20.25 33.14
N LEU A 383 -0.88 -20.26 32.07
CA LEU A 383 -0.12 -19.09 31.67
C LEU A 383 -1.07 -18.02 31.10
N PRO A 384 -0.79 -16.72 31.32
CA PRO A 384 -1.51 -15.65 30.66
C PRO A 384 -1.23 -15.67 29.15
N ASP A 385 -1.94 -14.84 28.40
CA ASP A 385 -1.66 -14.67 26.98
C ASP A 385 -0.25 -14.12 26.75
N LEU A 386 0.42 -14.63 25.71
CA LEU A 386 1.68 -14.10 25.21
C LEU A 386 1.38 -12.84 24.41
N GLN A 387 1.98 -11.71 24.79
CA GLN A 387 1.85 -10.48 24.03
C GLN A 387 2.96 -10.40 22.99
N LEU A 388 2.58 -10.27 21.73
CA LEU A 388 3.49 -10.02 20.61
C LEU A 388 3.29 -8.57 20.14
N VAL A 389 4.39 -7.86 19.89
CA VAL A 389 4.38 -6.47 19.42
C VAL A 389 5.25 -6.39 18.18
N LEU A 390 4.64 -6.00 17.06
CA LEU A 390 5.35 -5.69 15.81
C LEU A 390 5.44 -4.17 15.70
N GLU A 391 6.67 -3.67 15.61
CA GLU A 391 6.93 -2.24 15.53
C GLU A 391 8.28 -1.96 14.86
N GLN A 392 8.63 -0.68 14.76
CA GLN A 392 9.91 -0.23 14.23
C GLN A 392 10.95 -0.01 15.31
N LYS A 393 12.11 -0.64 15.18
CA LYS A 393 13.18 -0.50 16.16
C LYS A 393 13.77 0.91 16.11
N PRO A 394 13.77 1.67 17.22
CA PRO A 394 14.24 3.05 17.21
C PRO A 394 15.70 3.22 16.77
N SER A 395 16.54 2.20 16.97
CA SER A 395 17.98 2.27 16.70
C SER A 395 18.37 2.13 15.23
N ASN A 396 17.58 1.42 14.42
CA ASN A 396 17.92 1.14 13.02
C ASN A 396 16.73 1.22 12.05
N ASN A 397 15.54 1.61 12.54
CA ASN A 397 14.30 1.72 11.81
C ASN A 397 13.93 0.44 11.00
N LYS A 398 14.37 -0.72 11.51
CA LYS A 398 14.00 -2.03 10.96
C LYS A 398 12.80 -2.60 11.70
N PRO A 399 11.88 -3.25 10.97
CA PRO A 399 10.73 -3.87 11.58
C PRO A 399 11.18 -5.06 12.44
N TYR A 400 10.59 -5.19 13.62
CA TYR A 400 10.83 -6.35 14.47
C TYR A 400 9.56 -6.78 15.19
N CYS A 401 9.53 -8.05 15.56
CA CYS A 401 8.56 -8.61 16.48
C CYS A 401 9.25 -8.85 17.82
N SER A 402 8.71 -8.28 18.90
CA SER A 402 9.08 -8.61 20.27
C SER A 402 7.97 -9.39 20.96
N GLY A 403 8.33 -10.22 21.92
CA GLY A 403 7.39 -10.95 22.74
C GLY A 403 7.60 -10.67 24.22
N SER A 404 6.51 -10.40 24.93
CA SER A 404 6.49 -10.27 26.38
C SER A 404 5.55 -11.30 26.99
N TRP A 405 6.06 -12.00 28.01
CA TRP A 405 5.27 -12.98 28.75
C TRP A 405 5.70 -12.99 30.20
N ALA A 406 4.79 -12.68 31.12
CA ALA A 406 5.11 -12.64 32.54
C ALA A 406 4.11 -13.47 33.35
N TYR A 407 4.61 -14.32 34.23
CA TYR A 407 3.76 -15.04 35.17
C TYR A 407 4.48 -15.28 36.49
N LYS A 408 3.70 -15.32 37.56
CA LYS A 408 4.18 -15.53 38.93
C LYS A 408 3.55 -16.76 39.53
N TYR A 409 4.31 -17.44 40.37
CA TYR A 409 3.80 -18.51 41.19
C TYR A 409 4.56 -18.65 42.48
N SER A 410 3.93 -19.33 43.44
CA SER A 410 4.53 -19.62 44.72
C SER A 410 4.42 -21.11 44.99
N PHE A 411 5.46 -21.68 45.58
CA PHE A 411 5.40 -23.04 46.09
C PHE A 411 6.07 -23.10 47.46
N SER A 412 5.53 -23.95 48.31
CA SER A 412 6.16 -24.26 49.59
C SER A 412 7.20 -25.34 49.37
N TRP A 413 8.32 -25.23 50.07
CA TRP A 413 9.36 -26.24 50.09
C TRP A 413 9.67 -26.63 51.52
N TYR A 414 10.14 -27.87 51.69
CA TYR A 414 10.72 -28.30 52.94
C TYR A 414 11.93 -29.18 52.68
N MET A 415 12.90 -29.11 53.58
CA MET A 415 14.12 -29.88 53.53
C MET A 415 14.24 -30.70 54.80
N LYS A 416 14.20 -32.04 54.70
CA LYS A 416 14.37 -32.91 55.88
C LYS A 416 15.80 -33.42 55.99
N THR A 417 16.39 -33.25 57.17
CA THR A 417 17.63 -33.92 57.58
C THR A 417 17.34 -34.65 58.90
N GLN A 418 17.26 -35.98 58.89
CA GLN A 418 16.91 -36.78 60.09
C GLN A 418 15.59 -36.37 60.78
N GLY A 419 14.56 -36.00 60.00
CA GLY A 419 13.20 -35.79 60.49
C GLY A 419 12.86 -34.35 60.93
N ILE A 420 13.86 -33.47 61.03
CA ILE A 420 13.67 -32.04 61.30
C ILE A 420 14.36 -31.26 60.18
N GLY A 421 13.77 -30.16 59.75
CA GLY A 421 14.48 -29.22 58.90
C GLY A 421 13.62 -28.06 58.43
N PRO A 422 14.27 -27.09 57.78
CA PRO A 422 13.62 -25.83 57.44
C PRO A 422 12.54 -26.03 56.38
N GLU A 423 11.47 -25.25 56.52
CA GLU A 423 10.45 -25.08 55.50
C GLU A 423 10.33 -23.60 55.11
N GLY A 424 9.90 -23.35 53.90
CA GLY A 424 9.73 -21.99 53.40
C GLY A 424 8.80 -21.95 52.21
N THR A 425 8.51 -20.73 51.75
CA THR A 425 7.75 -20.50 50.53
C THR A 425 8.60 -19.63 49.63
N VAL A 426 8.70 -20.01 48.34
CA VAL A 426 9.41 -19.20 47.34
C VAL A 426 8.38 -18.65 46.37
N ASN A 427 8.47 -17.36 46.10
CA ASN A 427 7.80 -16.69 45.01
C ASN A 427 8.75 -16.68 43.80
N VAL A 428 8.27 -17.19 42.67
CA VAL A 428 8.97 -17.21 41.39
C VAL A 428 8.25 -16.27 40.44
N GLU A 429 8.98 -15.32 39.89
CA GLU A 429 8.54 -14.46 38.80
C GLU A 429 9.34 -14.81 37.55
N ASN A 430 8.63 -15.11 36.48
CA ASN A 430 9.20 -15.50 35.21
C ASN A 430 8.80 -14.46 34.18
N THR A 431 9.79 -13.92 33.48
CA THR A 431 9.58 -12.90 32.47
C THR A 431 10.33 -13.28 31.21
N LEU A 432 9.59 -13.45 30.11
CA LEU A 432 10.12 -13.44 28.77
C LEU A 432 10.16 -11.98 28.33
N ALA A 433 11.36 -11.46 28.13
CA ALA A 433 11.60 -10.21 27.43
C ALA A 433 12.52 -10.54 26.25
N GLU A 434 11.93 -10.70 25.08
CA GLU A 434 12.69 -10.97 23.86
C GLU A 434 12.57 -9.82 22.87
N ASP A 435 13.73 -9.25 22.55
CA ASP A 435 13.81 -7.90 21.99
C ASP A 435 13.79 -7.83 20.46
N SER A 436 13.88 -8.94 19.72
CA SER A 436 13.70 -8.88 18.26
C SER A 436 13.74 -10.22 17.53
N PHE A 437 12.68 -10.47 16.76
CA PHE A 437 12.71 -11.31 15.56
C PHE A 437 12.57 -10.41 14.33
N PRO A 438 13.36 -10.61 13.27
CA PRO A 438 13.24 -9.83 12.06
C PRO A 438 11.93 -10.15 11.33
N ILE A 439 11.30 -9.11 10.80
CA ILE A 439 10.21 -9.25 9.82
C ILE A 439 10.86 -9.14 8.44
N GLU A 440 10.79 -10.21 7.65
CA GLU A 440 11.53 -10.32 6.38
C GLU A 440 10.60 -10.42 5.19
N LEU A 441 11.01 -9.77 4.10
CA LEU A 441 10.50 -10.04 2.76
C LEU A 441 11.37 -11.16 2.18
N ASP A 442 10.78 -12.34 1.98
CA ASP A 442 11.47 -13.51 1.42
C ASP A 442 11.82 -13.30 -0.06
N ASN A 443 10.99 -12.52 -0.75
CA ASN A 443 11.20 -12.03 -2.12
C ASN A 443 10.41 -10.72 -2.31
N ASN A 444 10.30 -10.22 -3.55
CA ASN A 444 9.60 -8.97 -3.84
C ASN A 444 8.13 -8.94 -3.39
N TYR A 445 7.46 -10.08 -3.13
CA TYR A 445 6.01 -10.10 -2.89
C TYR A 445 5.56 -11.03 -1.75
N THR A 446 6.48 -11.75 -1.12
CA THR A 446 6.18 -12.67 -0.02
C THR A 446 6.68 -12.10 1.30
N LEU A 447 5.75 -11.72 2.16
CA LEU A 447 6.03 -11.39 3.55
C LEU A 447 6.05 -12.68 4.38
N LYS A 448 7.08 -12.86 5.22
CA LYS A 448 7.18 -14.00 6.15
C LYS A 448 7.53 -13.51 7.56
N MET A 449 6.89 -14.11 8.56
CA MET A 449 7.11 -13.74 9.97
C MET A 449 7.21 -14.98 10.83
N THR A 450 8.31 -15.10 11.59
CA THR A 450 8.52 -16.18 12.55
C THR A 450 8.96 -15.62 13.90
N PHE A 451 8.59 -16.31 14.98
CA PHE A 451 8.91 -15.93 16.35
C PHE A 451 9.26 -17.20 17.15
N GLN A 452 10.36 -17.19 17.92
CA GLN A 452 10.85 -18.41 18.58
C GLN A 452 11.08 -18.20 20.08
N VAL A 453 10.26 -18.81 20.93
CA VAL A 453 10.53 -18.79 22.38
C VAL A 453 11.49 -19.90 22.74
N ARG A 454 12.58 -19.54 23.43
CA ARG A 454 13.60 -20.46 23.95
C ARG A 454 13.81 -20.27 25.44
N ARG A 455 14.46 -21.24 26.11
CA ARG A 455 14.62 -21.26 27.58
C ARG A 455 15.53 -20.14 28.06
N GLU A 456 16.61 -19.89 27.32
CA GLU A 456 17.63 -18.87 27.57
C GLU A 456 17.11 -17.44 27.50
N LYS A 457 15.87 -17.24 27.01
CA LYS A 457 15.21 -15.93 26.91
C LYS A 457 14.35 -15.58 28.13
N TRP A 458 14.18 -16.53 29.05
CA TRP A 458 13.42 -16.32 30.27
C TRP A 458 14.32 -15.82 31.39
N GLU A 459 13.97 -14.67 31.95
CA GLU A 459 14.47 -14.23 33.24
C GLU A 459 13.63 -14.89 34.35
N VAL A 460 14.30 -15.47 35.34
CA VAL A 460 13.65 -16.11 36.49
C VAL A 460 14.16 -15.44 37.75
N LYS A 461 13.26 -14.74 38.44
CA LYS A 461 13.53 -14.10 39.72
C LYS A 461 12.87 -14.90 40.83
N THR A 462 13.65 -15.29 41.82
CA THR A 462 13.16 -16.01 43.00
C THR A 462 13.32 -15.15 44.23
N THR A 463 12.30 -15.13 45.08
CA THR A 463 12.31 -14.39 46.35
C THR A 463 11.66 -15.26 47.43
N ALA A 464 12.23 -15.27 48.64
CA ALA A 464 11.58 -15.90 49.78
C ALA A 464 10.32 -15.10 50.13
N ALA A 465 9.23 -15.80 50.43
CA ALA A 465 8.03 -15.15 50.95
C ALA A 465 8.24 -14.76 52.41
N ASP A 466 7.75 -13.59 52.79
CA ASP A 466 7.75 -13.14 54.18
C ASP A 466 6.98 -14.13 55.06
N LYS A 467 7.48 -14.37 56.28
CA LYS A 467 6.88 -15.26 57.27
C LYS A 467 6.41 -14.46 58.47
N THR A 468 5.22 -14.79 58.95
CA THR A 468 4.69 -14.26 60.20
C THR A 468 5.52 -14.77 61.39
N PHE A 469 5.39 -14.08 62.54
CA PHE A 469 6.06 -14.49 63.78
C PHE A 469 5.82 -15.96 64.13
N TRP A 470 4.57 -16.44 64.00
CA TRP A 470 4.19 -17.81 64.32
C TRP A 470 4.77 -18.84 63.34
N GLU A 471 4.89 -18.50 62.06
CA GLU A 471 5.54 -19.36 61.07
C GLU A 471 7.05 -19.48 61.33
N LYS A 472 7.71 -18.37 61.71
CA LYS A 472 9.13 -18.38 62.11
C LYS A 472 9.34 -19.22 63.36
N TRP A 473 8.44 -19.12 64.34
CA TRP A 473 8.48 -19.93 65.56
C TRP A 473 8.33 -21.44 65.28
N ASN A 474 7.54 -21.82 64.28
CA ASN A 474 7.32 -23.21 63.88
C ASN A 474 8.40 -23.76 62.91
N GLY A 475 9.53 -23.07 62.73
CA GLY A 475 10.64 -23.53 61.90
C GLY A 475 10.62 -23.03 60.45
N GLY A 476 9.72 -22.11 60.11
CA GLY A 476 9.68 -21.42 58.83
C GLY A 476 10.85 -20.45 58.66
N VAL A 477 11.46 -20.46 57.47
CA VAL A 477 12.61 -19.62 57.13
C VAL A 477 12.35 -18.77 55.89
N GLU A 478 12.86 -17.54 55.90
CA GLU A 478 12.80 -16.57 54.78
C GLU A 478 14.05 -16.71 53.89
N ILE A 479 14.36 -17.94 53.46
CA ILE A 479 15.49 -18.22 52.58
C ILE A 479 15.01 -18.83 51.26
N THR A 480 15.69 -18.50 50.18
CA THR A 480 15.55 -19.21 48.90
C THR A 480 16.65 -20.25 48.82
N PRO A 481 16.33 -21.56 48.90
CA PRO A 481 17.36 -22.59 48.80
C PRO A 481 18.08 -22.53 47.46
N SER A 482 19.39 -22.80 47.45
CA SER A 482 20.21 -22.78 46.22
C SER A 482 19.71 -23.75 45.14
N TRP A 483 19.09 -24.86 45.54
CA TRP A 483 18.52 -25.82 44.61
C TRP A 483 17.28 -25.28 43.87
N VAL A 484 16.58 -24.28 44.43
CA VAL A 484 15.46 -23.59 43.75
C VAL A 484 15.98 -22.78 42.57
N SER A 485 17.17 -22.18 42.69
CA SER A 485 17.85 -21.52 41.57
C SER A 485 18.23 -22.50 40.46
N SER A 486 18.39 -23.79 40.78
CA SER A 486 18.66 -24.87 39.83
C SER A 486 17.41 -25.61 39.35
N MET A 487 16.21 -25.25 39.84
CA MET A 487 14.97 -25.81 39.30
C MET A 487 14.85 -25.44 37.84
N ASN A 488 14.93 -26.45 36.98
CA ASN A 488 14.70 -26.25 35.56
C ASN A 488 13.20 -26.33 35.31
N ALA A 489 12.46 -25.29 35.75
CA ALA A 489 11.04 -25.18 35.44
C ALA A 489 10.87 -25.40 33.94
N ASN A 490 9.94 -26.26 33.54
CA ASN A 490 9.73 -26.57 32.12
C ASN A 490 9.07 -25.39 31.40
N HIS A 491 9.84 -24.32 31.17
CA HIS A 491 9.36 -23.13 30.49
C HIS A 491 8.87 -23.48 29.09
N PRO A 492 7.79 -22.82 28.63
CA PRO A 492 7.32 -23.01 27.27
C PRO A 492 8.44 -22.76 26.25
N LYS A 493 8.60 -23.72 25.34
CA LYS A 493 9.35 -23.57 24.10
C LYS A 493 8.35 -23.64 22.96
N MET A 494 8.41 -22.69 22.03
CA MET A 494 7.55 -22.70 20.86
C MET A 494 8.23 -22.01 19.68
N ASP A 495 7.91 -22.51 18.50
CA ASP A 495 8.15 -21.84 17.23
C ASP A 495 6.80 -21.40 16.72
N ILE A 496 6.64 -20.10 16.53
CA ILE A 496 5.44 -19.48 15.99
C ILE A 496 5.74 -19.11 14.54
N ASP A 497 5.10 -19.82 13.62
CA ASP A 497 5.02 -19.44 12.21
C ASP A 497 3.75 -18.60 12.00
N MET A 498 3.90 -17.29 11.74
CA MET A 498 2.75 -16.42 11.47
C MET A 498 2.28 -16.54 10.01
N GLY A 499 2.87 -17.44 9.21
CA GLY A 499 2.50 -17.71 7.83
C GLY A 499 3.26 -16.87 6.82
N SER A 500 2.72 -16.84 5.60
CA SER A 500 3.26 -16.06 4.47
C SER A 500 2.12 -15.41 3.69
N LEU A 501 2.31 -14.14 3.32
CA LEU A 501 1.35 -13.38 2.53
C LEU A 501 1.94 -13.05 1.15
N ASN A 502 1.23 -13.44 0.09
CA ASN A 502 1.52 -12.97 -1.26
C ASN A 502 0.55 -11.84 -1.63
N PHE A 503 1.08 -10.63 -1.79
CA PHE A 503 0.30 -9.43 -2.12
C PHE A 503 0.48 -8.97 -3.58
N PHE A 504 1.04 -9.82 -4.45
CA PHE A 504 1.27 -9.48 -5.85
C PHE A 504 -0.03 -9.21 -6.63
N VAL A 505 -1.07 -10.01 -6.38
CA VAL A 505 -2.35 -10.01 -7.13
C VAL A 505 -3.08 -8.65 -7.04
N THR A 506 -2.85 -7.89 -5.98
CA THR A 506 -3.48 -6.58 -5.76
C THR A 506 -2.77 -5.42 -6.46
N THR A 507 -1.63 -5.63 -7.14
CA THR A 507 -0.70 -4.52 -7.49
C THR A 507 -0.36 -4.37 -8.98
N ASN A 508 -0.97 -5.15 -9.89
CA ASN A 508 -0.59 -5.10 -11.30
C ASN A 508 -1.52 -4.23 -12.15
N LEU A 509 -1.22 -2.94 -12.22
CA LEU A 509 -2.20 -1.93 -12.64
C LEU A 509 -2.04 -1.40 -14.08
N LEU A 510 -0.94 -1.62 -14.79
CA LEU A 510 -0.77 -1.04 -16.14
C LEU A 510 -0.39 -2.03 -17.24
N LEU A 511 0.16 -3.20 -16.90
CA LEU A 511 0.38 -4.29 -17.85
C LEU A 511 0.02 -5.62 -17.17
N PRO A 512 -1.21 -6.14 -17.37
CA PRO A 512 -1.61 -7.41 -16.77
C PRO A 512 -0.58 -8.49 -17.10
N SER A 513 -0.27 -9.34 -16.12
CA SER A 513 0.72 -10.41 -16.21
C SER A 513 2.20 -10.00 -16.15
N ARG A 514 2.52 -8.70 -15.95
CA ARG A 514 3.90 -8.24 -15.74
C ARG A 514 4.16 -7.76 -14.31
N GLU A 515 5.30 -8.13 -13.75
CA GLU A 515 5.75 -7.55 -12.48
C GLU A 515 6.21 -6.11 -12.71
N VAL A 516 5.36 -5.12 -12.39
CA VAL A 516 5.65 -3.70 -12.67
C VAL A 516 6.28 -2.94 -11.50
N ILE A 517 6.20 -3.48 -10.27
CA ILE A 517 6.81 -2.88 -9.07
C ILE A 517 8.04 -3.68 -8.66
N ASP A 518 9.15 -2.98 -8.47
CA ASP A 518 10.35 -3.46 -7.80
C ASP A 518 10.39 -2.92 -6.37
N ILE A 519 10.18 -3.80 -5.39
CA ILE A 519 10.13 -3.42 -3.97
C ILE A 519 11.55 -3.19 -3.47
N ASP A 520 11.75 -2.12 -2.71
CA ASP A 520 13.03 -1.88 -2.06
C ASP A 520 13.20 -2.80 -0.85
N THR A 521 13.75 -3.98 -1.10
CA THR A 521 14.06 -4.98 -0.06
C THR A 521 15.15 -4.51 0.91
N SER A 522 15.95 -3.49 0.56
CA SER A 522 16.95 -2.91 1.47
C SER A 522 16.31 -2.08 2.59
N LEU A 523 15.18 -1.44 2.29
CA LEU A 523 14.31 -0.78 3.27
C LEU A 523 13.36 -1.76 3.94
N GLY A 524 12.96 -2.82 3.21
CA GLY A 524 12.07 -3.85 3.71
C GLY A 524 10.67 -3.34 4.01
N VAL A 525 9.93 -4.08 4.83
CA VAL A 525 8.64 -3.65 5.36
C VAL A 525 8.85 -2.63 6.48
N GLN A 526 8.01 -1.61 6.53
CA GLN A 526 7.94 -0.70 7.66
C GLN A 526 6.66 -0.94 8.46
N VAL A 527 6.71 -0.78 9.79
CA VAL A 527 5.53 -1.01 10.68
C VAL A 527 5.21 0.23 11.53
N PRO A 528 4.71 1.33 10.93
CA PRO A 528 4.20 2.50 11.68
C PRO A 528 2.82 2.29 12.31
N GLY A 529 2.30 1.08 12.41
CA GLY A 529 0.94 0.78 12.86
C GLY A 529 0.15 0.03 11.80
N ASP A 530 0.30 0.42 10.53
CA ASP A 530 0.02 -0.41 9.36
C ASP A 530 1.34 -0.94 8.78
N PHE A 531 1.28 -1.86 7.82
CA PHE A 531 2.45 -2.27 7.05
C PHE A 531 2.65 -1.30 5.89
N TYR A 532 3.84 -0.71 5.79
CA TYR A 532 4.20 0.27 4.78
C TYR A 532 5.39 -0.21 3.96
N ILE A 533 5.23 -0.32 2.65
CA ILE A 533 6.22 -0.88 1.72
C ILE A 533 6.46 0.15 0.62
N VAL A 534 7.70 0.31 0.18
CA VAL A 534 8.07 1.26 -0.87
C VAL A 534 8.89 0.60 -1.96
N GLY A 535 8.86 1.17 -3.16
CA GLY A 535 9.59 0.63 -4.28
C GLY A 535 9.66 1.60 -5.46
N ASN A 536 10.01 1.05 -6.62
CA ASN A 536 10.03 1.76 -7.88
C ASN A 536 9.25 1.00 -8.94
N VAL A 537 8.69 1.72 -9.90
CA VAL A 537 8.18 1.13 -11.13
C VAL A 537 9.36 0.61 -11.95
N LYS A 538 9.29 -0.62 -12.45
CA LYS A 538 10.37 -1.22 -13.26
C LYS A 538 10.60 -0.41 -14.53
N LYS A 539 11.85 -0.04 -14.79
CA LYS A 539 12.26 0.73 -16.00
C LYS A 539 12.18 -0.08 -17.29
N SER A 540 12.16 -1.42 -17.19
CA SER A 540 11.99 -2.34 -18.32
C SER A 540 10.81 -3.25 -17.99
N LEU A 541 9.84 -3.29 -18.90
CA LEU A 541 8.66 -4.15 -18.81
C LEU A 541 8.86 -5.47 -19.59
N LYS A 542 10.11 -5.82 -19.92
CA LYS A 542 10.47 -7.10 -20.54
C LYS A 542 10.70 -8.18 -19.50
#